data_AF-Q4C6N1-F1
#
_entry.id   AF-Q4C6N1-F1
#
_cell.length_a   1.000
_cell.length_b   1.000
_cell.length_c   1.000
_cell.angle_alpha   90.00
_cell.angle_beta   90.00
_cell.angle_gamma   90.00
#
_symmetry.space_group_name_H-M   'P 1'
#
loop_
_entity.id
_entity.type
_entity.pdbx_description
1 polymer ?
#
loop_
_entity_poly.entity_id
_entity_poly.type
_entity_poly.pdbx_seq_one_letter_code
_entity_poly.pdbx_strand_id
1 'polypeptide(L)'
;MLFWSMFLPLGCSYSIDSAFNSNPKPLPKKVMNVATLAFMIQLIFIYSWSAAYKTKSELWWTDGDAVYYSLHFDQYATEFGHLLLGFPIPILQILTFGALIFEWIGPFLIFIPVRTSFFRCLAIISFILLYIGFELCFAIGVLSYLSIVNWLALLPTEV
;
A
#
# COMPACT_ATOMS: atom_id res chain seq x y z
N MET A 1 -6.38 -11.71 -1.35
CA MET A 1 -5.07 -12.00 -1.95
C MET A 1 -5.04 -13.42 -2.52
N LEU A 2 -5.01 -14.45 -1.67
CA LEU A 2 -5.01 -15.87 -2.12
C LEU A 2 -6.25 -16.28 -2.94
N PHE A 3 -7.42 -15.69 -2.64
CA PHE A 3 -8.62 -15.94 -3.42
C PHE A 3 -8.51 -15.38 -4.85
N TRP A 4 -8.13 -14.10 -4.98
CA TRP A 4 -7.99 -13.47 -6.30
C TRP A 4 -6.79 -13.98 -7.09
N SER A 5 -5.74 -14.48 -6.43
CA SER A 5 -4.56 -15.04 -7.12
C SER A 5 -4.90 -16.26 -7.98
N MET A 6 -5.98 -16.98 -7.69
CA MET A 6 -6.48 -18.09 -8.53
C MET A 6 -7.00 -17.59 -9.89
N PHE A 7 -7.56 -16.38 -9.91
CA PHE A 7 -8.18 -15.81 -11.10
C PHE A 7 -7.28 -14.79 -11.80
N LEU A 8 -6.31 -14.20 -11.10
CA LEU A 8 -5.33 -13.29 -11.68
C LEU A 8 -4.36 -14.05 -12.61
N PRO A 9 -3.91 -13.44 -13.73
CA PRO A 9 -2.95 -14.06 -14.64
C PRO A 9 -1.52 -14.06 -14.08
N LEU A 10 -1.36 -14.30 -12.77
CA LEU A 10 -0.06 -14.45 -12.11
C LEU A 10 0.74 -15.60 -12.73
N GLY A 11 0.04 -16.65 -13.18
CA GLY A 11 0.60 -17.78 -13.92
C GLY A 11 1.33 -17.40 -15.22
N CYS A 12 0.92 -16.31 -15.88
CA CYS A 12 1.52 -15.87 -17.15
C CYS A 12 2.61 -14.80 -16.97
N SER A 13 2.63 -14.07 -15.84
CA SER A 13 3.56 -12.97 -15.61
C SER A 13 4.61 -13.24 -14.52
N TYR A 14 4.29 -14.04 -13.51
CA TYR A 14 5.11 -14.23 -12.30
C TYR A 14 5.33 -15.70 -11.91
N SER A 15 4.95 -16.66 -12.76
CA SER A 15 5.23 -18.08 -12.48
C SER A 15 6.64 -18.49 -12.89
N ILE A 16 7.17 -19.48 -12.17
CA ILE A 16 8.42 -20.15 -12.53
C ILE A 16 8.28 -20.82 -13.90
N ASP A 17 7.11 -21.40 -14.20
CA ASP A 17 6.82 -22.01 -15.52
C ASP A 17 6.91 -21.00 -16.67
N SER A 18 6.46 -19.76 -16.46
CA SER A 18 6.61 -18.70 -17.44
C SER A 18 8.08 -18.27 -17.60
N ALA A 19 8.88 -18.30 -16.53
CA ALA A 19 10.29 -17.93 -16.58
C ALA A 19 11.14 -18.97 -17.34
N PHE A 20 10.76 -20.25 -17.28
CA PHE A 20 11.41 -21.35 -18.01
C PHE A 20 10.76 -21.67 -19.36
N ASN A 21 9.70 -20.97 -19.74
CA ASN A 21 9.03 -21.21 -21.01
C ASN A 21 9.89 -20.74 -22.19
N SER A 22 10.51 -21.70 -22.89
CA SER A 22 11.32 -21.46 -24.09
C SER A 22 10.50 -21.38 -25.38
N ASN A 23 9.16 -21.38 -25.30
CA ASN A 23 8.32 -21.29 -26.49
C ASN A 23 8.41 -19.92 -27.17
N PRO A 24 8.48 -19.86 -28.52
CA PRO A 24 8.56 -18.61 -29.27
C PRO A 24 7.25 -17.81 -29.30
N LYS A 25 6.12 -18.37 -28.82
CA LYS A 25 4.85 -17.66 -28.67
C LYS A 25 4.72 -17.18 -27.22
N PRO A 26 4.89 -15.88 -26.93
CA PRO A 26 4.68 -15.36 -25.59
C PRO A 26 3.22 -15.57 -25.19
N LEU A 27 2.99 -15.99 -23.94
CA LEU A 27 1.64 -16.08 -23.37
C LEU A 27 0.98 -14.69 -23.46
N PRO A 28 -0.35 -14.61 -23.73
CA PRO A 28 -1.04 -13.33 -23.85
C PRO A 28 -1.00 -12.59 -22.51
N LYS A 29 -0.10 -11.61 -22.38
CA LYS A 29 0.09 -10.78 -21.17
C LYS A 29 -1.10 -9.86 -20.86
N LYS A 30 -1.98 -9.61 -21.84
CA LYS A 30 -3.12 -8.69 -21.74
C LYS A 30 -4.44 -9.45 -21.70
N VAL A 31 -4.74 -10.08 -20.57
CA VAL A 31 -6.10 -10.51 -20.27
C VAL A 31 -6.74 -9.38 -19.49
N MET A 32 -7.68 -8.66 -20.10
CA MET A 32 -8.51 -7.68 -19.39
C MET A 32 -9.39 -8.45 -18.42
N ASN A 33 -8.86 -8.69 -17.23
CA ASN A 33 -9.41 -9.67 -16.31
C ASN A 33 -10.28 -8.97 -15.27
N VAL A 34 -11.55 -9.35 -15.21
CA VAL A 34 -12.50 -8.89 -14.18
C VAL A 34 -11.91 -9.08 -12.77
N ALA A 35 -11.10 -10.13 -12.58
CA ALA A 35 -10.38 -10.37 -11.34
C ALA A 35 -9.41 -9.24 -10.97
N THR A 36 -8.70 -8.65 -11.94
CA THR A 36 -7.80 -7.51 -11.69
C THR A 36 -8.58 -6.27 -11.28
N LEU A 37 -9.73 -6.02 -11.91
CA LEU A 37 -10.60 -4.89 -11.54
C LEU A 37 -11.18 -5.09 -10.12
N ALA A 38 -11.69 -6.28 -9.82
CA ALA A 38 -12.24 -6.60 -8.51
C ALA A 38 -11.17 -6.51 -7.39
N PHE A 39 -9.93 -6.90 -7.69
CA PHE A 39 -8.80 -6.75 -6.80
C PHE A 39 -8.47 -5.27 -6.51
N MET A 40 -8.43 -4.43 -7.55
CA MET A 40 -8.21 -2.98 -7.39
C MET A 40 -9.32 -2.34 -6.56
N ILE A 41 -10.57 -2.71 -6.81
CA ILE A 41 -11.72 -2.25 -6.02
C ILE A 41 -11.57 -2.68 -4.56
N GLN A 42 -11.20 -3.94 -4.29
CA GLN A 42 -10.96 -4.43 -2.93
C GLN A 42 -9.90 -3.60 -2.21
N LEU A 43 -8.79 -3.24 -2.88
CA LEU A 43 -7.76 -2.41 -2.27
C LEU A 43 -8.29 -1.02 -1.91
N ILE A 44 -9.03 -0.37 -2.80
CA ILE A 44 -9.67 0.91 -2.48
C ILE A 44 -10.56 0.78 -1.27
N PHE A 45 -11.42 -0.24 -1.21
CA PHE A 45 -12.32 -0.44 -0.07
C PHE A 45 -11.55 -0.55 1.26
N ILE A 46 -10.45 -1.31 1.29
CA ILE A 46 -9.64 -1.47 2.50
C ILE A 46 -9.06 -0.12 2.95
N TYR A 47 -8.45 0.63 2.03
CA TYR A 47 -7.81 1.91 2.37
C TYR A 47 -8.83 3.00 2.68
N SER A 48 -9.88 3.14 1.90
CA SER A 48 -10.94 4.13 2.14
C SER A 48 -11.66 3.87 3.46
N TRP A 49 -11.92 2.60 3.81
CA TRP A 49 -12.56 2.28 5.09
C TRP A 49 -11.61 2.49 6.28
N SER A 50 -10.32 2.15 6.12
CA SER A 50 -9.28 2.49 7.11
C SER A 50 -9.22 4.00 7.36
N ALA A 51 -9.12 4.78 6.30
CA ALA A 51 -9.03 6.24 6.38
C ALA A 51 -10.31 6.85 6.96
N ALA A 52 -11.49 6.36 6.55
CA ALA A 52 -12.78 6.79 7.09
C ALA A 52 -12.92 6.49 8.59
N TYR A 53 -12.44 5.33 9.04
CA TYR A 53 -12.43 4.98 10.45
C TYR A 53 -11.49 5.90 11.24
N LYS A 54 -10.30 6.19 10.71
CA LYS A 54 -9.35 7.14 11.31
C LYS A 54 -9.92 8.55 11.39
N THR A 55 -10.57 9.05 10.33
CA THR A 55 -11.17 10.41 10.33
C THR A 55 -12.27 10.62 11.36
N LYS A 56 -12.86 9.56 11.92
CA LYS A 56 -13.89 9.68 12.97
C LYS A 56 -13.30 10.00 14.35
N SER A 57 -11.99 9.82 14.53
CA SER A 57 -11.31 10.11 15.79
C SER A 57 -10.68 11.49 15.76
N GLU A 58 -10.95 12.30 16.78
CA GLU A 58 -10.40 13.66 16.95
C GLU A 58 -8.85 13.65 16.98
N LEU A 59 -8.25 12.55 17.46
CA LEU A 59 -6.81 12.33 17.48
C LEU A 59 -6.17 12.33 16.08
N TRP A 60 -6.90 11.84 15.07
CA TRP A 60 -6.43 11.74 13.69
C TRP A 60 -6.83 12.95 12.86
N TRP A 61 -8.00 13.51 13.12
CA TRP A 61 -8.56 14.63 12.37
C TRP A 61 -9.10 15.67 13.34
N THR A 62 -8.55 16.89 13.25
CA THR A 62 -8.58 18.06 14.16
C THR A 62 -7.27 18.26 14.92
N ASP A 63 -6.85 17.30 15.75
CA ASP A 63 -5.69 17.52 16.64
C ASP A 63 -4.39 17.03 16.01
N GLY A 64 -4.44 15.95 15.22
CA GLY A 64 -3.27 15.41 14.50
C GLY A 64 -2.25 14.70 15.39
N ASP A 65 -2.58 14.44 16.64
CA ASP A 65 -1.68 13.85 17.64
C ASP A 65 -1.66 12.32 17.59
N ALA A 66 -2.34 11.68 16.63
CA ALA A 66 -2.43 10.23 16.55
C ALA A 66 -1.05 9.53 16.51
N VAL A 67 -0.09 10.03 15.72
CA VAL A 67 1.27 9.46 15.69
C VAL A 67 1.99 9.64 17.03
N TYR A 68 1.83 10.81 17.67
CA TYR A 68 2.42 11.08 18.98
C TYR A 68 1.90 10.10 20.05
N TYR A 69 0.59 9.90 20.13
CA TYR A 69 0.00 8.94 21.07
C TYR A 69 0.36 7.50 20.71
N SER A 70 0.38 7.15 19.42
CA SER A 70 0.72 5.79 18.97
C SER A 70 2.17 5.43 19.34
N LEU A 71 3.10 6.38 19.21
CA LEU A 71 4.51 6.17 19.56
C LEU A 71 4.75 6.12 21.08
N HIS A 72 3.86 6.68 21.91
CA HIS A 72 3.92 6.55 23.36
C HIS A 72 3.48 5.16 23.86
N PHE A 73 2.86 4.34 23.01
CA PHE A 73 2.60 2.95 23.35
C PHE A 73 3.85 2.10 23.07
N ASP A 74 4.68 1.91 24.11
CA ASP A 74 5.93 1.15 24.06
C ASP A 74 5.78 -0.27 23.48
N GLN A 75 4.59 -0.86 23.56
CA GLN A 75 4.33 -2.19 22.98
C GLN A 75 4.39 -2.20 21.45
N TYR A 76 4.12 -1.07 20.80
CA TYR A 76 4.09 -0.93 19.35
C TYR A 76 5.19 -0.03 18.81
N ALA A 77 5.80 0.82 19.62
CA ALA A 77 6.90 1.67 19.19
C ALA A 77 8.22 0.87 19.08
N THR A 78 9.00 1.18 18.06
CA THR A 78 10.38 0.67 17.93
C THR A 78 11.37 1.69 18.52
N GLU A 79 12.64 1.29 18.67
CA GLU A 79 13.73 2.20 19.04
C GLU A 79 13.81 3.45 18.15
N PHE A 80 13.53 3.29 16.85
CA PHE A 80 13.50 4.42 15.90
C PHE A 80 12.24 5.28 16.09
N GLY A 81 11.11 4.67 16.44
CA GLY A 81 9.90 5.39 16.87
C GLY A 81 10.14 6.25 18.11
N HIS A 82 10.90 5.76 19.09
CA HIS A 82 11.30 6.54 20.27
C HIS A 82 12.23 7.70 19.92
N LEU A 83 13.14 7.53 18.97
CA LEU A 83 13.94 8.64 18.45
C LEU A 83 13.04 9.70 17.81
N LEU A 84 12.00 9.28 17.10
CA LEU A 84 11.04 10.16 16.45
C LEU A 84 10.22 10.99 17.47
N LEU A 85 9.95 10.47 18.67
CA LEU A 85 9.33 11.23 19.77
C LEU A 85 10.17 12.41 20.25
N GLY A 86 11.49 12.38 20.03
CA GLY A 86 12.38 13.50 20.35
C GLY A 86 12.23 14.71 19.42
N PHE A 87 11.50 14.57 18.30
CA PHE A 87 11.26 15.67 17.36
C PHE A 87 10.12 16.61 17.81
N PRO A 88 10.09 17.85 17.31
CA PRO A 88 9.01 18.79 17.57
C PRO A 88 7.63 18.24 17.17
N ILE A 89 6.62 18.50 18.02
CA ILE A 89 5.21 18.11 17.81
C ILE A 89 4.68 18.43 16.40
N PRO A 90 4.96 19.60 15.79
CA PRO A 90 4.46 19.90 14.44
C PRO A 90 4.93 18.90 13.37
N ILE A 91 6.11 18.30 13.54
CA ILE A 91 6.61 17.29 12.60
C ILE A 91 5.75 16.03 12.71
N LEU A 92 5.47 15.57 13.93
CA LEU A 92 4.63 14.39 14.16
C LEU A 92 3.21 14.59 13.62
N GLN A 93 2.65 15.79 13.78
CA GLN A 93 1.34 16.15 13.20
C GLN A 93 1.36 16.10 11.67
N ILE A 94 2.42 16.61 11.01
CA ILE A 94 2.58 16.49 9.56
C ILE A 94 2.63 15.02 9.12
N LEU A 95 3.29 14.15 9.89
CA LEU A 95 3.30 12.71 9.61
C LEU A 95 1.89 12.11 9.74
N THR A 96 1.14 12.47 10.79
CA THR A 96 -0.25 12.01 10.98
C THR A 96 -1.13 12.40 9.80
N PHE A 97 -1.19 13.69 9.47
CA PHE A 97 -2.02 14.17 8.37
C PHE A 97 -1.52 13.66 7.02
N GLY A 98 -0.20 13.58 6.81
CA GLY A 98 0.41 13.05 5.61
C GLY A 98 0.02 11.59 5.35
N ALA A 99 0.11 10.74 6.38
CA ALA A 99 -0.32 9.35 6.29
C ALA A 99 -1.83 9.24 6.00
N LEU A 100 -2.66 10.05 6.66
CA LEU A 100 -4.11 10.02 6.48
C LEU A 100 -4.54 10.49 5.08
N ILE A 101 -3.97 11.59 4.60
CA ILE A 101 -4.20 12.11 3.24
C ILE A 101 -3.72 11.08 2.22
N PHE A 102 -2.56 10.45 2.46
CA PHE A 102 -2.03 9.44 1.58
C PHE A 102 -2.92 8.18 1.54
N GLU A 103 -3.46 7.72 2.66
CA GLU A 103 -4.43 6.62 2.69
C GLU A 103 -5.73 6.96 1.94
N TRP A 104 -6.17 8.22 1.98
CA TRP A 104 -7.30 8.68 1.19
C TRP A 104 -6.99 8.75 -0.30
N ILE A 105 -5.91 9.42 -0.70
CA ILE A 105 -5.64 9.76 -2.11
C ILE A 105 -4.89 8.64 -2.85
N GLY A 106 -3.94 8.00 -2.17
CA GLY A 106 -3.07 6.96 -2.72
C GLY A 106 -3.80 5.84 -3.48
N PRO A 107 -4.88 5.22 -2.97
CA PRO A 107 -5.52 4.12 -3.66
C PRO A 107 -6.26 4.56 -4.93
N PHE A 108 -6.73 5.81 -5.01
CA PHE A 108 -7.37 6.34 -6.22
C PHE A 108 -6.37 6.61 -7.35
N LEU A 109 -5.08 6.76 -7.03
CA LEU A 109 -4.03 6.99 -8.02
C LEU A 109 -3.92 5.84 -9.05
N ILE A 110 -4.29 4.61 -8.66
CA ILE A 110 -4.31 3.43 -9.55
C ILE A 110 -5.34 3.55 -10.68
N PHE A 111 -6.43 4.31 -10.46
CA PHE A 111 -7.53 4.44 -11.42
C PHE A 111 -7.31 5.51 -12.48
N ILE A 112 -6.25 6.32 -12.38
CA ILE A 112 -5.95 7.37 -13.35
C ILE A 112 -5.61 6.70 -14.71
N PRO A 113 -6.44 6.89 -15.76
CA PRO A 113 -6.25 6.22 -17.06
C PRO A 113 -5.18 6.89 -17.93
N VAL A 114 -4.59 8.01 -17.49
CA VAL A 114 -3.56 8.77 -18.19
C VAL A 114 -2.19 8.23 -17.79
N ARG A 115 -1.36 7.75 -18.72
CA ARG A 115 -0.02 7.16 -18.42
C ARG A 115 -0.06 6.15 -17.26
N THR A 116 -0.95 5.17 -17.37
CA THR A 116 -1.26 4.17 -16.34
C THR A 116 -0.02 3.50 -15.74
N SER A 117 1.00 3.15 -16.52
CA SER A 117 2.25 2.57 -16.00
C SER A 117 2.96 3.51 -15.01
N PHE A 118 3.04 4.81 -15.31
CA PHE A 118 3.72 5.77 -14.45
C PHE A 118 2.99 5.98 -13.12
N PHE A 119 1.69 6.26 -13.16
CA PHE A 119 0.90 6.48 -11.93
C PHE A 119 0.80 5.22 -11.07
N ARG A 120 0.74 4.03 -11.68
CA ARG A 120 0.77 2.77 -10.93
C ARG A 120 2.11 2.55 -10.26
N CYS A 121 3.23 2.73 -10.97
CA CYS A 121 4.55 2.64 -10.35
C CYS A 121 4.71 3.66 -9.22
N LEU A 122 4.28 4.91 -9.44
CA LEU A 122 4.32 5.95 -8.41
C LEU A 122 3.51 5.53 -7.18
N ALA A 123 2.26 5.07 -7.36
CA ALA A 123 1.43 4.58 -6.27
C ALA A 123 2.13 3.44 -5.50
N ILE A 124 2.59 2.41 -6.21
CA ILE A 124 3.27 1.24 -5.63
C ILE A 124 4.49 1.68 -4.81
N ILE A 125 5.37 2.50 -5.38
CA ILE A 125 6.58 2.97 -4.71
C ILE A 125 6.21 3.78 -3.45
N SER A 126 5.25 4.68 -3.57
CA SER A 126 4.83 5.51 -2.44
C SER A 126 4.19 4.69 -1.31
N PHE A 127 3.38 3.67 -1.62
CA PHE A 127 2.84 2.75 -0.61
C PHE A 127 3.93 1.91 0.03
N ILE A 128 4.88 1.38 -0.75
CA ILE A 128 6.02 0.62 -0.21
C ILE A 128 6.81 1.49 0.75
N LEU A 129 7.12 2.74 0.37
CA LEU A 129 7.85 3.68 1.21
C LEU A 129 7.08 4.01 2.51
N LEU A 130 5.76 4.18 2.43
CA LEU A 130 4.92 4.39 3.60
C LEU A 130 5.00 3.20 4.56
N TYR A 131 4.86 1.96 4.05
CA TYR A 131 4.93 0.76 4.90
C TYR A 131 6.31 0.52 5.48
N ILE A 132 7.37 0.86 4.75
CA ILE A 132 8.73 0.87 5.31
C ILE A 132 8.83 1.89 6.45
N GLY A 133 8.30 3.10 6.25
CA GLY A 133 8.25 4.12 7.30
C GLY A 133 7.47 3.66 8.54
N PHE A 134 6.34 2.98 8.32
CA PHE A 134 5.56 2.39 9.40
C PHE A 134 6.31 1.27 10.12
N GLU A 135 6.91 0.31 9.43
CA GLU A 135 7.70 -0.75 10.09
C GLU A 135 8.92 -0.20 10.84
N LEU A 136 9.52 0.87 10.33
CA LEU A 136 10.63 1.53 11.04
C LEU A 136 10.17 2.16 12.34
N CYS A 137 8.97 2.77 12.40
CA CYS A 137 8.49 3.49 13.58
C CYS A 137 7.62 2.63 14.51
N PHE A 138 6.95 1.63 13.96
CA PHE A 138 5.95 0.81 14.61
C PHE A 138 6.16 -0.68 14.29
N ALA A 139 6.15 -1.52 15.32
CA ALA A 139 6.15 -2.97 15.19
C ALA A 139 4.73 -3.49 14.88
N ILE A 140 4.22 -3.19 13.68
CA ILE A 140 2.87 -3.58 13.22
C ILE A 140 2.85 -5.05 12.76
N GLY A 141 4.00 -5.58 12.32
CA GLY A 141 4.20 -7.00 12.01
C GLY A 141 3.71 -7.39 10.62
N VAL A 142 2.96 -8.49 10.53
CA VAL A 142 2.64 -9.14 9.23
C VAL A 142 1.84 -8.24 8.27
N LEU A 143 1.10 -7.26 8.79
CA LEU A 143 0.23 -6.38 8.00
C LEU A 143 0.99 -5.57 6.94
N SER A 144 2.19 -5.08 7.28
CA SER A 144 3.00 -4.26 6.37
C SER A 144 3.51 -5.08 5.20
N TYR A 145 3.99 -6.30 5.47
CA TYR A 145 4.44 -7.23 4.45
C TYR A 145 3.32 -7.65 3.50
N LEU A 146 2.14 -7.98 4.04
CA LEU A 146 0.98 -8.31 3.22
C LEU A 146 0.59 -7.14 2.32
N SER A 147 0.59 -5.92 2.85
CA SER A 147 0.23 -4.73 2.09
C SER A 147 1.22 -4.49 0.94
N ILE A 148 2.53 -4.62 1.19
CA ILE A 148 3.56 -4.52 0.15
C ILE A 148 3.34 -5.55 -0.97
N VAL A 149 3.09 -6.82 -0.62
CA VAL A 149 2.82 -7.88 -1.60
C VAL A 149 1.58 -7.55 -2.45
N ASN A 150 0.55 -6.96 -1.84
CA ASN A 150 -0.67 -6.59 -2.57
C ASN A 150 -0.42 -5.51 -3.61
N TRP A 151 0.43 -4.54 -3.28
CA TRP A 151 0.82 -3.48 -4.20
C TRP A 151 1.74 -4.00 -5.31
N LEU A 152 2.66 -4.92 -5.00
CA LEU A 152 3.51 -5.56 -6.01
C LEU A 152 2.71 -6.38 -7.02
N ALA A 153 1.58 -6.96 -6.62
CA ALA A 153 0.68 -7.67 -7.54
C ALA A 153 0.07 -6.76 -8.63
N LEU A 154 0.12 -5.43 -8.45
CA LEU A 154 -0.36 -4.44 -9.41
C LEU A 154 0.74 -3.88 -10.32
N LEU A 155 1.98 -4.37 -10.21
CA LEU A 155 3.09 -3.91 -11.04
C LEU A 155 2.72 -3.98 -12.53
N PRO A 156 2.86 -2.87 -13.28
CA PRO A 156 2.63 -2.88 -14.71
C PRO A 156 3.72 -3.73 -15.36
N THR A 157 3.32 -4.85 -15.97
CA THR A 157 4.21 -5.59 -16.86
C THR A 157 4.20 -4.86 -18.21
N GLU A 158 5.32 -4.22 -18.55
CA GLU A 158 5.52 -3.68 -19.90
C GLU A 158 5.45 -4.83 -20.91
N VAL A 159 4.74 -4.56 -22.01
CA VAL A 159 4.46 -5.54 -23.07
C VAL A 159 5.76 -5.88 -23.76
#